data_AF-A0A314ZIZ2-F1
#
_entry.id   AF-A0A314ZIZ2-F1
#
_cell.length_a   1.000
_cell.length_b   1.000
_cell.length_c   1.000
_cell.angle_alpha   90.00
_cell.angle_beta   90.00
_cell.angle_gamma   90.00
#
_symmetry.space_group_name_H-M   'P 1'
#
loop_
_entity.id
_entity.type
_entity.pdbx_description
1 polymer ?
#
loop_
_entity_poly.entity_id
_entity_poly.type
_entity_poly.pdbx_seq_one_letter_code
_entity_poly.pdbx_strand_id
1 'polypeptide(L)'
;MVSKIDSLKTHAIFRTAYKHALETAKLKYSESLKYYGAAKVELKAFVEEAAGSELNNLRTEVYTQFAHTYLRLGMLLAREDISVEVYEAGVLGDVHVDSTSPSGRKSRKESRKHEISANAAIREALSVYESLGELRKQEAAYAYFQLACYQRDCCLKFLEPDHKKSSLSKGENTILQRVKQYAALAERNLQKAMDFYGPKTHPTMYLTILIERSALSLSLSSPLHSNAMLESALSYMLEGRYVSETDSDSLKTDHSEILAKFWSQLQMLLKKMLAVALAARANKSPVSQPPSISNRSGDAEKLRELYKISLKSTKLSQLDDMHSLWTS
;
A
#
# COMPACT_ATOMS: atom_id res chain seq x y z
N MET A 1 19.14 11.38 -2.40
CA MET A 1 19.84 10.45 -1.49
C MET A 1 19.13 9.10 -1.44
N VAL A 2 17.80 9.06 -1.21
CA VAL A 2 16.99 7.81 -1.25
C VAL A 2 17.11 7.05 -2.58
N SER A 3 17.15 7.72 -3.73
CA SER A 3 17.36 7.07 -5.03
C SER A 3 18.72 6.36 -5.19
N LYS A 4 19.71 6.70 -4.37
CA LYS A 4 21.03 6.03 -4.35
C LYS A 4 21.07 4.84 -3.37
N ILE A 5 20.10 4.74 -2.46
CA ILE A 5 20.02 3.66 -1.46
C ILE A 5 19.70 2.33 -2.16
N ASP A 6 18.80 2.36 -3.16
CA ASP A 6 18.39 1.17 -3.92
C ASP A 6 19.58 0.54 -4.70
N SER A 7 20.50 1.36 -5.24
CA SER A 7 21.72 0.88 -5.93
C SER A 7 22.81 0.37 -4.98
N LEU A 8 22.80 0.77 -3.71
CA LEU A 8 23.78 0.34 -2.72
C LEU A 8 23.35 -0.96 -2.03
N LYS A 9 22.06 -1.31 -2.07
CA LYS A 9 21.48 -2.52 -1.48
C LYS A 9 21.87 -3.80 -2.23
N THR A 10 22.15 -3.71 -3.53
CA THR A 10 22.45 -4.85 -4.41
C THR A 10 23.83 -5.47 -4.20
N HIS A 11 24.78 -4.76 -3.58
CA HIS A 11 26.13 -5.28 -3.35
C HIS A 11 26.50 -5.26 -1.87
N ALA A 12 26.86 -6.44 -1.35
CA ALA A 12 27.27 -6.62 0.05
C ALA A 12 28.41 -5.69 0.50
N ILE A 13 29.26 -5.28 -0.44
CA ILE A 13 30.39 -4.37 -0.24
C ILE A 13 29.93 -2.98 0.24
N PHE A 14 28.73 -2.53 -0.16
CA PHE A 14 28.22 -1.21 0.20
C PHE A 14 27.34 -1.19 1.46
N ARG A 15 27.26 -2.29 2.20
CA ARG A 15 26.39 -2.39 3.39
C ARG A 15 26.65 -1.31 4.44
N THR A 16 27.91 -0.91 4.63
CA THR A 16 28.26 0.18 5.57
C THR A 16 27.83 1.55 5.05
N ALA A 17 28.08 1.84 3.77
CA ALA A 17 27.64 3.08 3.13
C ALA A 17 26.12 3.19 3.09
N TYR A 18 25.44 2.07 2.86
CA TYR A 18 23.99 1.94 2.91
C TYR A 18 23.43 2.28 4.29
N LYS A 19 23.95 1.66 5.36
CA LYS A 19 23.53 1.95 6.74
C LYS A 19 23.74 3.43 7.08
N HIS A 20 24.89 3.99 6.71
CA HIS A 20 25.16 5.40 6.94
C HIS A 20 24.17 6.31 6.19
N ALA A 21 23.87 6.02 4.92
CA ALA A 21 22.89 6.77 4.14
C ALA A 21 21.47 6.68 4.73
N LEU A 22 21.10 5.52 5.26
CA LEU A 22 19.81 5.30 5.92
C LEU A 22 19.67 6.12 7.21
N GLU A 23 20.68 6.09 8.09
CA GLU A 23 20.68 6.89 9.33
C GLU A 23 20.72 8.39 9.03
N THR A 24 21.46 8.80 8.00
CA THR A 24 21.46 10.19 7.53
C THR A 24 20.07 10.61 7.04
N ALA A 25 19.39 9.75 6.26
CA ALA A 25 18.05 10.03 5.75
C ALA A 25 17.04 10.17 6.89
N LYS A 26 17.06 9.26 7.87
CA LYS A 26 16.24 9.34 9.08
C LYS A 26 16.42 10.67 9.81
N LEU A 27 17.66 11.04 10.09
CA LEU A 27 17.98 12.30 10.78
C LEU A 27 17.43 13.51 9.99
N LYS A 28 17.62 13.52 8.67
CA LYS A 28 17.17 14.63 7.81
C LYS A 28 15.66 14.72 7.73
N TYR A 29 14.94 13.60 7.69
CA TYR A 29 13.48 13.59 7.76
C TYR A 29 12.97 14.08 9.13
N SER A 30 13.53 13.58 10.24
CA SER A 30 13.15 14.02 11.58
C SER A 30 13.42 15.52 11.80
N GLU A 31 14.55 16.02 11.31
CA GLU A 31 14.89 17.45 11.33
C GLU A 31 13.91 18.28 10.49
N SER A 32 13.58 17.82 9.28
CA SER A 32 12.62 18.51 8.41
C SER A 32 11.22 18.56 9.02
N LEU A 33 10.75 17.45 9.61
CA LEU A 33 9.46 17.38 10.30
C LEU A 33 9.38 18.37 11.46
N LYS A 34 10.48 18.55 12.20
CA LYS A 34 10.56 19.56 13.27
C LYS A 34 10.34 20.97 12.71
N TYR A 35 11.03 21.33 11.62
CA TYR A 35 10.91 22.68 11.04
C TYR A 35 9.53 22.92 10.41
N TYR A 36 9.02 21.98 9.61
CA TYR A 36 7.69 22.10 9.03
C TYR A 36 6.59 22.07 10.10
N GLY A 37 6.77 21.29 11.18
CA GLY A 37 5.86 21.28 12.32
C GLY A 37 5.81 22.63 13.04
N ALA A 38 6.96 23.28 13.24
CA ALA A 38 7.02 24.63 13.81
C ALA A 38 6.34 25.66 12.90
N ALA A 39 6.64 25.65 11.59
CA ALA A 39 6.01 26.53 10.61
C ALA A 39 4.49 26.32 10.55
N LYS A 40 4.01 25.08 10.66
CA LYS A 40 2.58 24.73 10.71
C LYS A 40 1.87 25.35 11.92
N VAL A 41 2.53 25.35 13.09
CA VAL A 41 2.01 25.97 14.32
C VAL A 41 1.97 27.49 14.20
N GLU A 42 3.04 28.09 13.70
CA GLU A 42 3.15 29.54 13.51
C GLU A 42 2.08 30.04 12.52
N LEU A 43 1.91 29.36 11.38
CA LEU A 43 0.86 29.68 10.39
C LEU A 43 -0.57 29.47 10.90
N LYS A 44 -0.76 28.66 11.95
CA LYS A 44 -2.07 28.50 12.60
C LYS A 44 -2.39 29.67 13.54
N ALA A 45 -1.39 30.39 14.05
CA ALA A 45 -1.60 31.54 14.92
C ALA A 45 -2.11 32.77 14.15
N PHE A 46 -1.81 32.89 12.86
CA PHE A 46 -2.24 34.01 12.00
C PHE A 46 -3.70 33.91 11.50
N VAL A 47 -4.56 33.13 12.15
CA VAL A 47 -5.93 32.86 11.69
C VAL A 47 -6.89 34.05 11.92
N GLU A 48 -6.54 35.04 12.74
CA GLU A 48 -7.51 36.04 13.21
C GLU A 48 -7.61 37.37 12.41
N GLU A 49 -6.68 37.73 11.52
CA GLU A 49 -6.81 38.99 10.77
C GLU A 49 -6.45 38.84 9.29
N ALA A 50 -7.49 38.98 8.44
CA ALA A 50 -7.41 39.14 6.99
C ALA A 50 -6.41 38.22 6.27
N ALA A 51 -6.64 36.90 6.31
CA ALA A 51 -5.85 35.95 5.54
C ALA A 51 -6.02 36.21 4.02
N GLY A 52 -5.12 37.02 3.45
CA GLY A 52 -5.00 37.20 2.01
C GLY A 52 -4.73 35.86 1.30
N SER A 53 -5.03 35.80 0.00
CA SER A 53 -4.82 34.60 -0.83
C SER A 53 -3.39 34.03 -0.70
N GLU A 54 -2.39 34.89 -0.47
CA GLU A 54 -0.99 34.50 -0.34
C GLU A 54 -0.70 33.71 0.95
N LEU A 55 -1.32 34.08 2.08
CA LEU A 55 -1.15 33.36 3.36
C LEU A 55 -1.77 31.95 3.27
N ASN A 56 -2.91 31.82 2.59
CA ASN A 56 -3.55 30.53 2.36
C ASN A 56 -2.73 29.63 1.43
N ASN A 57 -2.08 30.20 0.41
CA ASN A 57 -1.17 29.47 -0.46
C ASN A 57 0.06 28.97 0.33
N LEU A 58 0.67 29.84 1.15
CA LEU A 58 1.80 29.46 1.99
C LEU A 58 1.43 28.38 3.01
N ARG A 59 0.27 28.50 3.66
CA ARG A 59 -0.27 27.46 4.56
C ARG A 59 -0.44 26.13 3.84
N THR A 60 -1.05 26.15 2.67
CA THR A 60 -1.24 24.95 1.85
C THR A 60 0.09 24.28 1.52
N GLU A 61 1.09 25.06 1.13
CA GLU A 61 2.42 24.55 0.80
C GLU A 61 3.13 23.95 2.02
N VAL A 62 3.12 24.63 3.17
CA VAL A 62 3.73 24.10 4.41
C VAL A 62 3.08 22.80 4.85
N TYR A 63 1.75 22.72 4.81
CA TYR A 63 1.04 21.47 5.14
C TYR A 63 1.34 20.36 4.13
N THR A 64 1.43 20.71 2.85
CA THR A 64 1.79 19.78 1.78
C THR A 64 3.20 19.21 1.99
N GLN A 65 4.20 20.06 2.26
CA GLN A 65 5.57 19.61 2.49
C GLN A 65 5.71 18.81 3.79
N PHE A 66 4.95 19.18 4.83
CA PHE A 66 4.87 18.40 6.07
C PHE A 66 4.34 16.99 5.80
N ALA A 67 3.24 16.87 5.06
CA ALA A 67 2.67 15.58 4.66
C ALA A 67 3.61 14.77 3.76
N HIS A 68 4.24 15.40 2.75
CA HIS A 68 5.24 14.75 1.90
C HIS A 68 6.40 14.17 2.71
N THR A 69 6.86 14.92 3.71
CA THR A 69 7.97 14.51 4.57
C THR A 69 7.58 13.27 5.39
N TYR A 70 6.38 13.25 5.98
CA TYR A 70 5.86 12.08 6.67
C TYR A 70 5.67 10.88 5.75
N LEU A 71 5.11 11.07 4.55
CA LEU A 71 4.86 9.98 3.61
C LEU A 71 6.17 9.34 3.16
N ARG A 72 7.15 10.16 2.77
CA ARG A 72 8.48 9.66 2.34
C ARG A 72 9.21 8.97 3.48
N LEU A 73 9.10 9.48 4.71
CA LEU A 73 9.64 8.83 5.89
C LEU A 73 8.96 7.47 6.11
N GLY A 74 7.63 7.42 6.08
CA GLY A 74 6.86 6.19 6.25
C GLY A 74 7.19 5.13 5.21
N MET A 75 7.34 5.52 3.94
CA MET A 75 7.79 4.63 2.87
C MET A 75 9.22 4.11 3.09
N LEU A 76 10.14 4.95 3.59
CA LEU A 76 11.50 4.53 3.94
C LEU A 76 11.49 3.51 5.09
N LEU A 77 10.73 3.79 6.14
CA LEU A 77 10.58 2.91 7.30
C LEU A 77 9.94 1.56 6.91
N ALA A 78 8.94 1.59 6.02
CA ALA A 78 8.28 0.39 5.51
C ALA A 78 9.23 -0.54 4.75
N ARG A 79 10.08 0.02 3.87
CA ARG A 79 11.04 -0.74 3.04
C ARG A 79 12.10 -1.45 3.87
N GLU A 80 12.46 -0.86 5.00
CA GLU A 80 13.56 -1.35 5.84
C GLU A 80 13.09 -2.10 7.08
N ASP A 81 11.79 -2.09 7.37
CA ASP A 81 11.19 -2.66 8.57
C ASP A 81 11.75 -2.09 9.87
N ILE A 82 11.88 -0.77 9.91
CA ILE A 82 12.48 -0.03 11.03
C ILE A 82 11.57 1.11 11.51
N SER A 83 11.90 1.67 12.66
CA SER A 83 11.29 2.86 13.26
C SER A 83 12.32 4.00 13.42
N VAL A 84 11.85 5.20 13.76
CA VAL A 84 12.72 6.37 14.01
C VAL A 84 12.11 7.29 15.05
N GLU A 85 12.94 7.98 15.85
CA GLU A 85 12.46 9.06 16.71
C GLU A 85 12.17 10.34 15.92
N VAL A 86 10.98 10.90 16.13
CA VAL A 86 10.53 12.19 15.58
C VAL A 86 10.15 13.10 16.73
N TYR A 87 10.34 14.41 16.53
CA TYR A 87 9.94 15.43 17.48
C TYR A 87 8.42 15.62 17.44
N GLU A 88 7.78 15.62 18.61
CA GLU A 88 6.35 15.88 18.73
C GLU A 88 6.02 17.29 18.22
N ALA A 89 5.13 17.39 17.23
CA ALA A 89 4.61 18.67 16.75
C ALA A 89 3.52 19.17 17.72
N GLY A 90 3.94 19.75 18.86
CA GLY A 90 2.99 20.20 19.88
C GLY A 90 3.56 21.20 20.89
N VAL A 91 3.13 22.45 20.75
CA VAL A 91 3.12 23.56 21.74
C VAL A 91 4.51 24.10 22.13
N LEU A 92 5.03 25.01 21.31
CA LEU A 92 5.68 26.20 21.87
C LEU A 92 4.57 26.95 22.63
N GLY A 93 4.50 26.73 23.94
CA GLY A 93 3.52 27.41 24.78
C GLY A 93 3.82 28.89 24.77
N ASP A 94 2.91 29.66 24.22
CA ASP A 94 2.76 31.08 24.53
C ASP A 94 2.34 31.19 25.99
N VAL A 95 3.14 31.90 26.79
CA VAL A 95 2.66 32.87 27.79
C VAL A 95 3.78 33.89 27.94
N HIS A 96 3.65 35.04 27.29
CA HIS A 96 4.13 36.27 27.90
C HIS A 96 3.00 36.87 28.75
N VAL A 97 3.41 37.48 29.87
CA VAL A 97 2.72 38.41 30.80
C VAL A 97 2.54 37.87 32.22
N ASP A 98 3.43 38.40 33.06
CA ASP A 98 3.38 38.67 34.50
C ASP A 98 3.28 37.52 35.51
N SER A 99 4.46 37.14 36.03
CA SER A 99 4.70 37.03 37.49
C SER A 99 6.20 36.96 37.79
N THR A 100 6.69 37.99 38.46
CA THR A 100 8.04 38.18 38.97
C THR A 100 8.45 37.03 39.90
N SER A 101 9.43 36.20 39.51
CA SER A 101 10.25 35.46 40.48
C SER A 101 11.69 35.26 39.97
N PRO A 102 12.72 35.63 40.76
CA PRO A 102 14.10 35.44 40.36
C PRO A 102 14.61 34.14 40.99
N SER A 103 14.47 33.03 40.28
CA SER A 103 15.24 31.83 40.62
C SER A 103 15.58 31.07 39.35
N GLY A 104 16.86 31.18 38.98
CA GLY A 104 17.42 30.57 37.80
C GLY A 104 17.35 29.05 37.87
N ARG A 105 16.56 28.48 36.96
CA ARG A 105 16.82 27.20 36.28
C ARG A 105 16.03 27.24 34.97
N LYS A 106 16.67 27.71 33.90
CA LYS A 106 16.20 27.48 32.53
C LYS A 106 16.27 25.98 32.27
N SER A 107 15.24 25.23 32.64
CA SER A 107 15.04 23.88 32.10
C SER A 107 14.73 24.05 30.62
N ARG A 108 15.75 23.82 29.79
CA ARG A 108 15.64 23.64 28.34
C ARG A 108 14.53 22.60 28.14
N LYS A 109 13.33 23.04 27.74
CA LYS A 109 12.17 22.17 27.52
C LYS A 109 12.53 21.29 26.31
N GLU A 110 13.15 20.13 26.57
CA GLU A 110 13.42 19.14 25.55
C GLU A 110 12.08 18.80 24.90
N SER A 111 11.94 19.20 23.64
CA SER A 111 10.89 18.73 22.75
C SER A 111 10.83 17.20 22.88
N ARG A 112 9.73 16.67 23.43
CA ARG A 112 9.54 15.24 23.62
C ARG A 112 9.73 14.55 22.26
N LYS A 113 10.70 13.64 22.20
CA LYS A 113 10.88 12.75 21.05
C LYS A 113 9.98 11.54 21.25
N HIS A 114 9.27 11.13 20.21
CA HIS A 114 8.55 9.87 20.20
C HIS A 114 9.01 9.02 19.03
N GLU A 115 9.00 7.71 19.21
CA GLU A 115 9.25 6.77 18.12
C GLU A 115 8.06 6.77 17.14
N ILE A 116 8.32 6.83 15.84
CA ILE A 116 7.33 6.72 14.78
C ILE A 116 7.60 5.46 13.95
N SER A 117 6.53 4.68 13.76
CA SER A 117 6.52 3.53 12.85
C SER A 117 6.13 3.95 11.43
N ALA A 118 6.39 3.09 10.44
CA ALA A 118 5.95 3.30 9.07
C ALA A 118 4.43 3.56 8.98
N ASN A 119 3.62 2.74 9.66
CA ASN A 119 2.16 2.92 9.71
C ASN A 119 1.75 4.26 10.31
N ALA A 120 2.41 4.69 11.40
CA ALA A 120 2.10 5.97 12.04
C ALA A 120 2.46 7.15 11.13
N ALA A 121 3.64 7.13 10.50
CA ALA A 121 4.08 8.17 9.58
C ALA A 121 3.17 8.30 8.35
N ILE A 122 2.77 7.18 7.73
CA ILE A 122 1.87 7.22 6.56
C ILE A 122 0.47 7.72 6.96
N ARG A 123 -0.05 7.33 8.13
CA ARG A 123 -1.34 7.83 8.63
C ARG A 123 -1.32 9.32 8.95
N GLU A 124 -0.21 9.83 9.48
CA GLU A 124 -0.06 11.27 9.74
C GLU A 124 -0.04 12.05 8.42
N ALA A 125 0.70 11.58 7.41
CA ALA A 125 0.66 12.18 6.08
C ALA A 125 -0.76 12.20 5.50
N LEU A 126 -1.46 11.07 5.59
CA LEU A 126 -2.83 10.94 5.10
C LEU A 126 -3.79 11.93 5.79
N SER A 127 -3.75 12.02 7.13
CA SER A 127 -4.56 12.97 7.91
C SER A 127 -4.35 14.41 7.44
N VAL A 128 -3.10 14.78 7.17
CA VAL A 128 -2.77 16.13 6.67
C VAL A 128 -3.29 16.34 5.24
N TYR A 129 -3.13 15.38 4.34
CA TYR A 129 -3.68 15.49 2.98
C TYR A 129 -5.21 15.60 2.98
N GLU A 130 -5.90 14.80 3.79
CA GLU A 130 -7.36 14.86 3.92
C GLU A 130 -7.83 16.22 4.45
N SER A 131 -7.08 16.82 5.37
CA SER A 131 -7.38 18.17 5.88
C SER A 131 -7.25 19.29 4.83
N LEU A 132 -6.50 19.04 3.73
CA LEU A 132 -6.36 19.96 2.60
C LEU A 132 -7.44 19.76 1.53
N GLY A 133 -8.30 18.74 1.68
CA GLY A 133 -9.46 18.50 0.82
C GLY A 133 -9.09 18.19 -0.64
N GLU A 134 -9.91 18.66 -1.58
CA GLU A 134 -9.80 18.35 -3.01
C GLU A 134 -8.44 18.75 -3.62
N LEU A 135 -7.77 19.76 -3.06
CA LEU A 135 -6.49 20.25 -3.57
C LEU A 135 -5.36 19.22 -3.47
N ARG A 136 -5.45 18.28 -2.51
CA ARG A 136 -4.45 17.21 -2.31
C ARG A 136 -5.05 15.80 -2.34
N LYS A 137 -6.15 15.62 -3.07
CA LYS A 137 -6.86 14.34 -3.15
C LYS A 137 -6.05 13.26 -3.85
N GLN A 138 -5.23 13.62 -4.84
CA GLN A 138 -4.31 12.69 -5.49
C GLN A 138 -3.25 12.19 -4.52
N GLU A 139 -2.68 13.08 -3.72
CA GLU A 139 -1.68 12.74 -2.71
C GLU A 139 -2.29 11.91 -1.57
N ALA A 140 -3.53 12.19 -1.16
CA ALA A 140 -4.29 11.34 -0.24
C ALA A 140 -4.51 9.94 -0.81
N ALA A 141 -4.92 9.82 -2.08
CA ALA A 141 -5.09 8.54 -2.76
C ALA A 141 -3.78 7.74 -2.86
N TYR A 142 -2.67 8.43 -3.13
CA TYR A 142 -1.35 7.81 -3.12
C TYR A 142 -0.93 7.35 -1.72
N ALA A 143 -1.20 8.14 -0.68
CA ALA A 143 -0.93 7.76 0.70
C ALA A 143 -1.76 6.53 1.13
N TYR A 144 -3.03 6.44 0.70
CA TYR A 144 -3.85 5.24 0.86
C TYR A 144 -3.21 4.01 0.21
N PHE A 145 -2.75 4.13 -1.04
CA PHE A 145 -2.05 3.06 -1.73
C PHE A 145 -0.78 2.62 -0.99
N GLN A 146 0.07 3.56 -0.54
CA GLN A 146 1.28 3.24 0.21
C GLN A 146 0.98 2.54 1.55
N LEU A 147 -0.07 2.99 2.26
CA LEU A 147 -0.51 2.37 3.50
C LEU A 147 -0.98 0.93 3.27
N ALA A 148 -1.69 0.69 2.17
CA ALA A 148 -2.11 -0.64 1.78
C ALA A 148 -0.93 -1.56 1.47
N CYS A 149 0.06 -1.08 0.70
CA CYS A 149 1.28 -1.84 0.40
C CYS A 149 2.01 -2.24 1.68
N TYR A 150 2.17 -1.32 2.63
CA TYR A 150 2.77 -1.63 3.93
C TYR A 150 1.97 -2.72 4.68
N GLN A 151 0.64 -2.60 4.73
CA GLN A 151 -0.22 -3.58 5.41
C GLN A 151 -0.21 -4.96 4.75
N ARG A 152 -0.16 -5.00 3.41
CA ARG A 152 0.06 -6.21 2.61
C ARG A 152 1.39 -6.86 3.01
N ASP A 153 2.47 -6.09 3.07
CA ASP A 153 3.79 -6.62 3.42
C ASP A 153 3.81 -7.15 4.85
N CYS A 154 3.21 -6.44 5.81
CA CYS A 154 3.01 -6.95 7.17
C CYS A 154 2.22 -8.27 7.18
N CYS A 155 1.14 -8.35 6.39
CA CYS A 155 0.32 -9.54 6.25
C CYS A 155 1.14 -10.75 5.76
N LEU A 156 1.99 -10.55 4.75
CA LEU A 156 2.83 -11.60 4.18
C LEU A 156 3.96 -12.02 5.13
N LYS A 157 4.56 -11.08 5.87
CA LYS A 157 5.58 -11.39 6.90
C LYS A 157 5.06 -12.35 7.96
N PHE A 158 3.81 -12.20 8.41
CA PHE A 158 3.20 -13.13 9.37
C PHE A 158 3.05 -14.56 8.84
N LEU A 159 3.14 -14.76 7.52
CA LEU A 159 3.03 -16.07 6.88
C LEU A 159 4.40 -16.74 6.66
N GLU A 160 5.50 -16.02 6.85
CA GLU A 160 6.86 -16.54 6.63
C GLU A 160 7.21 -17.68 7.61
N PRO A 161 7.98 -18.70 7.17
CA PRO A 161 8.24 -19.90 7.96
C PRO A 161 9.00 -19.63 9.27
N ASP A 162 9.82 -18.58 9.33
CA ASP A 162 10.62 -18.25 10.50
C ASP A 162 9.77 -17.79 11.69
N HIS A 163 8.58 -17.24 11.44
CA HIS A 163 7.59 -16.95 12.49
C HIS A 163 6.84 -18.19 12.98
N LYS A 164 6.85 -19.30 12.22
CA LYS A 164 6.20 -20.57 12.60
C LYS A 164 7.05 -21.43 13.53
N LYS A 165 8.38 -21.23 13.58
CA LYS A 165 9.29 -22.03 14.43
C LYS A 165 9.22 -21.67 15.92
N SER A 166 8.69 -20.51 16.31
CA SER A 166 8.69 -20.06 17.71
C SER A 166 7.38 -20.29 18.47
N SER A 167 6.30 -20.76 17.82
CA SER A 167 4.98 -20.83 18.46
C SER A 167 4.21 -22.13 18.14
N LEU A 168 4.79 -23.27 18.51
CA LEU A 168 4.10 -24.55 18.47
C LEU A 168 2.87 -24.54 19.42
N SER A 169 1.68 -24.62 18.80
CA SER A 169 0.38 -25.08 19.32
C SER A 169 -0.61 -24.11 19.99
N LYS A 170 -0.24 -22.89 20.44
CA LYS A 170 -1.24 -21.92 20.99
C LYS A 170 -1.32 -20.56 20.28
N GLY A 171 -0.37 -20.24 19.40
CA GLY A 171 -0.28 -18.92 18.74
C GLY A 171 -0.86 -18.83 17.33
N GLU A 172 -1.09 -19.96 16.64
CA GLU A 172 -1.48 -19.98 15.22
C GLU A 172 -2.79 -19.22 14.94
N ASN A 173 -3.78 -19.37 15.82
CA ASN A 173 -5.05 -18.64 15.69
C ASN A 173 -4.86 -17.11 15.80
N THR A 174 -3.92 -16.66 16.63
CA THR A 174 -3.63 -15.22 16.77
C THR A 174 -2.88 -14.66 15.56
N ILE A 175 -1.98 -15.44 14.95
CA ILE A 175 -1.27 -15.07 13.73
C ILE A 175 -2.27 -14.99 12.57
N LEU A 176 -3.14 -15.99 12.43
CA LEU A 176 -4.15 -16.02 11.38
C LEU A 176 -5.14 -14.85 11.49
N GLN A 177 -5.53 -14.47 12.71
CA GLN A 177 -6.36 -13.29 12.96
C GLN A 177 -5.64 -12.00 12.54
N ARG A 178 -4.34 -11.87 12.84
CA ARG A 178 -3.54 -10.71 12.39
C ARG A 178 -3.42 -10.65 10.87
N VAL A 179 -3.19 -11.78 10.21
CA VAL A 179 -3.18 -11.88 8.73
C VAL A 179 -4.51 -11.37 8.17
N LYS A 180 -5.65 -11.86 8.67
CA LYS A 180 -6.98 -11.40 8.24
C LYS A 180 -7.19 -9.91 8.50
N GLN A 181 -6.76 -9.39 9.65
CA GLN A 181 -6.86 -7.98 9.99
C GLN A 181 -6.06 -7.10 9.04
N TYR A 182 -4.78 -7.43 8.80
CA TYR A 182 -3.93 -6.66 7.88
C TYR A 182 -4.41 -6.76 6.44
N ALA A 183 -4.90 -7.92 6.01
CA ALA A 183 -5.51 -8.09 4.69
C ALA A 183 -6.74 -7.19 4.51
N ALA A 184 -7.65 -7.16 5.50
CA ALA A 184 -8.84 -6.31 5.45
C ALA A 184 -8.49 -4.81 5.45
N LEU A 185 -7.46 -4.41 6.20
CA LEU A 185 -6.97 -3.03 6.19
C LEU A 185 -6.35 -2.66 4.83
N ALA A 186 -5.52 -3.53 4.26
CA ALA A 186 -4.90 -3.32 2.96
C ALA A 186 -5.98 -3.16 1.88
N GLU A 187 -6.96 -4.07 1.86
CA GLU A 187 -8.06 -4.05 0.90
C GLU A 187 -8.88 -2.76 0.97
N ARG A 188 -9.24 -2.33 2.18
CA ARG A 188 -9.96 -1.07 2.40
C ARG A 188 -9.18 0.13 1.85
N ASN A 189 -7.86 0.16 2.06
CA ASN A 189 -7.02 1.26 1.61
C ASN A 189 -6.77 1.22 0.08
N LEU A 190 -6.66 0.03 -0.53
CA LEU A 190 -6.62 -0.11 -2.00
C LEU A 190 -7.93 0.39 -2.63
N GLN A 191 -9.08 0.07 -2.03
CA GLN A 191 -10.37 0.57 -2.51
C GLN A 191 -10.43 2.10 -2.45
N LYS A 192 -10.03 2.71 -1.33
CA LYS A 192 -9.97 4.17 -1.22
C LYS A 192 -9.03 4.82 -2.23
N ALA A 193 -7.92 4.17 -2.59
CA ALA A 193 -7.05 4.64 -3.65
C ALA A 193 -7.74 4.56 -5.04
N MET A 194 -8.50 3.50 -5.31
CA MET A 194 -9.27 3.34 -6.56
C MET A 194 -10.41 4.35 -6.71
N ASP A 195 -10.98 4.84 -5.61
CA ASP A 195 -12.01 5.89 -5.64
C ASP A 195 -11.50 7.18 -6.33
N PHE A 196 -10.17 7.39 -6.37
CA PHE A 196 -9.52 8.46 -7.14
C PHE A 196 -8.84 7.95 -8.42
N TYR A 197 -8.11 6.83 -8.34
CA TYR A 197 -7.38 6.26 -9.47
C TYR A 197 -8.28 5.38 -10.34
N GLY A 198 -9.15 6.01 -11.13
CA GLY A 198 -10.04 5.30 -12.05
C GLY A 198 -9.38 4.84 -13.37
N PRO A 199 -10.01 3.90 -14.10
CA PRO A 199 -9.46 3.30 -15.32
C PRO A 199 -9.31 4.27 -16.50
N LYS A 200 -10.13 5.33 -16.54
CA LYS A 200 -10.09 6.35 -17.60
C LYS A 200 -9.23 7.57 -17.25
N THR A 201 -9.04 7.82 -15.97
CA THR A 201 -8.32 9.01 -15.47
C THR A 201 -6.86 8.69 -15.17
N HIS A 202 -6.60 7.50 -14.63
CA HIS A 202 -5.30 7.08 -14.12
C HIS A 202 -5.03 5.60 -14.43
N PRO A 203 -5.05 5.19 -15.71
CA PRO A 203 -5.03 3.78 -16.12
C PRO A 203 -3.81 3.02 -15.56
N THR A 204 -2.65 3.66 -15.51
CA THR A 204 -1.42 3.10 -14.94
C THR A 204 -1.55 2.74 -13.46
N MET A 205 -2.06 3.66 -12.64
CA MET A 205 -2.24 3.42 -11.20
C MET A 205 -3.40 2.47 -10.94
N TYR A 206 -4.47 2.55 -11.73
CA TYR A 206 -5.59 1.63 -11.66
C TYR A 206 -5.13 0.17 -11.87
N LEU A 207 -4.39 -0.11 -12.96
CA LEU A 207 -3.83 -1.45 -13.21
C LEU A 207 -2.86 -1.88 -12.12
N THR A 208 -2.04 -0.96 -11.60
CA THR A 208 -1.15 -1.25 -10.47
C THR A 208 -1.94 -1.71 -9.25
N ILE A 209 -3.03 -1.04 -8.89
CA ILE A 209 -3.87 -1.43 -7.76
C ILE A 209 -4.53 -2.80 -8.01
N LEU A 210 -5.03 -3.08 -9.22
CA LEU A 210 -5.61 -4.38 -9.55
C LEU A 210 -4.60 -5.52 -9.39
N ILE A 211 -3.36 -5.32 -9.85
CA ILE A 211 -2.26 -6.29 -9.66
C ILE A 211 -2.06 -6.55 -8.16
N GLU A 212 -2.03 -5.50 -7.35
CA GLU A 212 -1.79 -5.62 -5.92
C GLU A 212 -2.92 -6.32 -5.16
N ARG A 213 -4.19 -6.01 -5.47
CA ARG A 213 -5.36 -6.72 -4.92
C ARG A 213 -5.36 -8.20 -5.29
N SER A 214 -5.06 -8.50 -6.56
CA SER A 214 -4.95 -9.87 -7.06
C SER A 214 -3.82 -10.64 -6.40
N ALA A 215 -2.63 -10.04 -6.28
CA ALA A 215 -1.46 -10.67 -5.68
C ALA A 215 -1.64 -10.96 -4.19
N LEU A 216 -2.26 -10.03 -3.43
CA LEU A 216 -2.61 -10.26 -2.03
C LEU A 216 -3.60 -11.44 -1.91
N SER A 217 -4.68 -11.41 -2.69
CA SER A 217 -5.71 -12.45 -2.65
C SER A 217 -5.18 -13.83 -3.02
N LEU A 218 -4.33 -13.90 -4.05
CA LEU A 218 -3.64 -15.12 -4.46
C LEU A 218 -2.72 -15.65 -3.35
N SER A 219 -1.90 -14.78 -2.75
CA SER A 219 -0.96 -15.14 -1.68
C SER A 219 -1.67 -15.69 -0.45
N LEU A 220 -2.86 -15.16 -0.13
CA LEU A 220 -3.66 -15.58 1.02
C LEU A 220 -4.56 -16.79 0.75
N SER A 221 -4.84 -17.12 -0.51
CA SER A 221 -5.72 -18.25 -0.86
C SER A 221 -5.26 -19.58 -0.27
N SER A 222 -3.96 -19.88 -0.30
CA SER A 222 -3.43 -21.16 0.17
C SER A 222 -3.36 -21.25 1.70
N PRO A 223 -2.82 -20.25 2.44
CA PRO A 223 -2.83 -20.29 3.90
C PRO A 223 -4.23 -20.27 4.50
N LEU A 224 -5.18 -19.56 3.87
CA LEU A 224 -6.57 -19.45 4.34
C LEU A 224 -7.49 -20.53 3.76
N HIS A 225 -6.97 -21.43 2.91
CA HIS A 225 -7.73 -22.48 2.23
C HIS A 225 -9.01 -21.95 1.54
N SER A 226 -8.91 -20.78 0.92
CA SER A 226 -10.07 -20.04 0.40
C SER A 226 -10.05 -19.94 -1.11
N ASN A 227 -10.93 -20.71 -1.77
CA ASN A 227 -11.16 -20.59 -3.21
C ASN A 227 -11.84 -19.27 -3.58
N ALA A 228 -12.67 -18.71 -2.69
CA ALA A 228 -13.29 -17.40 -2.88
C ALA A 228 -12.26 -16.28 -3.07
N MET A 229 -11.07 -16.40 -2.45
CA MET A 229 -9.98 -15.45 -2.68
C MET A 229 -9.34 -15.59 -4.07
N LEU A 230 -9.31 -16.80 -4.65
CA LEU A 230 -8.86 -16.99 -6.03
C LEU A 230 -9.86 -16.38 -7.01
N GLU A 231 -11.17 -16.56 -6.76
CA GLU A 231 -12.23 -15.95 -7.58
C GLU A 231 -12.21 -14.42 -7.47
N SER A 232 -12.00 -13.88 -6.28
CA SER A 232 -11.82 -12.43 -6.06
C SER A 232 -10.58 -11.93 -6.80
N ALA A 233 -9.46 -12.64 -6.69
CA ALA A 233 -8.21 -12.30 -7.40
C ALA A 233 -8.42 -12.25 -8.92
N LEU A 234 -9.23 -13.15 -9.48
CA LEU A 234 -9.52 -13.20 -10.91
C LEU A 234 -10.45 -12.07 -11.31
N SER A 235 -11.47 -11.81 -10.51
CA SER A 235 -12.41 -10.70 -10.71
C SER A 235 -11.67 -9.37 -10.82
N TYR A 236 -10.72 -9.08 -9.90
CA TYR A 236 -9.88 -7.89 -9.96
C TYR A 236 -9.06 -7.81 -11.25
N MET A 237 -8.47 -8.90 -11.71
CA MET A 237 -7.72 -8.87 -12.97
C MET A 237 -8.64 -8.60 -14.17
N LEU A 238 -9.84 -9.16 -14.18
CA LEU A 238 -10.80 -8.94 -15.27
C LEU A 238 -11.34 -7.50 -15.30
N GLU A 239 -11.34 -6.78 -14.17
CA GLU A 239 -11.66 -5.34 -14.13
C GLU A 239 -10.67 -4.46 -14.94
N GLY A 240 -9.52 -5.01 -15.37
CA GLY A 240 -8.62 -4.36 -16.31
C GLY A 240 -9.29 -4.02 -17.65
N ARG A 241 -10.40 -4.67 -17.99
CA ARG A 241 -11.21 -4.41 -19.20
C ARG A 241 -11.77 -2.98 -19.28
N TYR A 242 -11.86 -2.27 -18.15
CA TYR A 242 -12.36 -0.90 -18.12
C TYR A 242 -11.37 0.15 -18.63
N VAL A 243 -10.10 -0.22 -18.85
CA VAL A 243 -9.09 0.66 -19.46
C VAL A 243 -9.36 0.77 -20.96
N SER A 244 -9.41 1.98 -21.49
CA SER A 244 -9.72 2.21 -22.91
C SER A 244 -8.60 1.69 -23.83
N GLU A 245 -8.92 1.40 -25.09
CA GLU A 245 -7.91 0.95 -26.06
C GLU A 245 -6.83 2.01 -26.31
N THR A 246 -7.22 3.30 -26.37
CA THR A 246 -6.29 4.42 -26.55
C THR A 246 -5.30 4.51 -25.38
N ASP A 247 -5.79 4.38 -24.15
CA ASP A 247 -4.95 4.37 -22.95
C ASP A 247 -4.07 3.12 -22.89
N SER A 248 -4.59 1.97 -23.34
CA SER A 248 -3.84 0.72 -23.43
C SER A 248 -2.67 0.82 -24.41
N ASP A 249 -2.80 1.56 -25.52
CA ASP A 249 -1.74 1.69 -26.51
C ASP A 249 -0.68 2.73 -26.08
N SER A 250 -1.06 3.80 -25.36
CA SER A 250 -0.08 4.66 -24.68
C SER A 250 0.68 3.87 -23.60
N LEU A 251 -0.01 3.07 -22.78
CA LEU A 251 0.63 2.22 -21.77
C LEU A 251 1.68 1.27 -22.35
N LYS A 252 1.47 0.73 -23.55
CA LYS A 252 2.49 -0.12 -24.22
C LYS A 252 3.75 0.63 -24.56
N THR A 253 3.61 1.92 -24.88
CA THR A 253 4.73 2.78 -25.30
C THR A 253 5.46 3.33 -24.07
N ASP A 254 4.71 3.84 -23.09
CA ASP A 254 5.25 4.62 -21.97
C ASP A 254 5.47 3.79 -20.69
N HIS A 255 4.72 2.69 -20.53
CA HIS A 255 4.66 1.89 -19.29
C HIS A 255 4.56 0.39 -19.54
N SER A 256 5.29 -0.12 -20.54
CA SER A 256 5.28 -1.53 -20.96
C SER A 256 5.49 -2.52 -19.80
N GLU A 257 6.30 -2.15 -18.80
CA GLU A 257 6.55 -2.96 -17.61
C GLU A 257 5.28 -3.27 -16.79
N ILE A 258 4.34 -2.33 -16.71
CA ILE A 258 3.11 -2.50 -15.92
C ILE A 258 2.17 -3.45 -16.62
N LEU A 259 2.04 -3.34 -17.96
CA LEU A 259 1.27 -4.30 -18.75
C LEU A 259 1.88 -5.70 -18.68
N ALA A 260 3.21 -5.83 -18.74
CA ALA A 260 3.88 -7.11 -18.58
C ALA A 260 3.62 -7.73 -17.19
N LYS A 261 3.70 -6.92 -16.12
CA LYS A 261 3.35 -7.36 -14.75
C LYS A 261 1.89 -7.78 -14.63
N PHE A 262 0.97 -7.03 -15.25
CA PHE A 262 -0.45 -7.34 -15.28
C PHE A 262 -0.72 -8.71 -15.89
N TRP A 263 -0.22 -8.95 -17.11
CA TRP A 263 -0.44 -10.23 -17.79
C TRP A 263 0.24 -11.39 -17.07
N SER A 264 1.45 -11.19 -16.56
CA SER A 264 2.16 -12.19 -15.75
C SER A 264 1.36 -12.58 -14.50
N GLN A 265 0.79 -11.60 -13.80
CA GLN A 265 -0.06 -11.85 -12.63
C GLN A 265 -1.32 -12.65 -12.99
N LEU A 266 -2.01 -12.28 -14.07
CA LEU A 266 -3.20 -13.00 -14.54
C LEU A 266 -2.87 -14.45 -14.94
N GLN A 267 -1.78 -14.66 -15.68
CA GLN A 267 -1.32 -15.99 -16.10
C GLN A 267 -0.95 -16.86 -14.89
N MET A 268 -0.24 -16.31 -13.91
CA MET A 268 0.12 -17.01 -12.68
C MET A 268 -1.12 -17.43 -11.89
N LEU A 269 -2.10 -16.53 -11.76
CA LEU A 269 -3.36 -16.80 -11.09
C LEU A 269 -4.16 -17.90 -11.79
N LEU A 270 -4.37 -17.80 -13.11
CA LEU A 270 -5.11 -18.79 -13.90
C LEU A 270 -4.44 -20.17 -13.82
N LYS A 271 -3.11 -20.22 -13.88
CA LYS A 271 -2.35 -21.45 -13.71
C LYS A 271 -2.57 -22.07 -12.33
N LYS A 272 -2.58 -21.26 -11.26
CA LYS A 272 -2.86 -21.73 -9.89
C LYS A 272 -4.29 -22.27 -9.76
N MET A 273 -5.28 -21.53 -10.25
CA MET A 273 -6.69 -21.95 -10.23
C MET A 273 -6.89 -23.26 -10.99
N LEU A 274 -6.29 -23.39 -12.17
CA LEU A 274 -6.34 -24.62 -12.97
C LEU A 274 -5.72 -25.81 -12.21
N ALA A 275 -4.56 -25.61 -11.57
CA ALA A 275 -3.93 -26.66 -10.77
C ALA A 275 -4.83 -27.12 -9.60
N VAL A 276 -5.48 -26.18 -8.91
CA VAL A 276 -6.43 -26.48 -7.82
C VAL A 276 -7.65 -27.26 -8.35
N ALA A 277 -8.21 -26.83 -9.48
CA ALA A 277 -9.36 -27.50 -10.11
C ALA A 277 -9.02 -28.94 -10.55
N LEU A 278 -7.83 -29.16 -11.10
CA LEU A 278 -7.35 -30.50 -11.50
C LEU A 278 -7.10 -31.41 -10.30
N ALA A 279 -6.47 -30.90 -9.23
CA ALA A 279 -6.23 -31.66 -8.00
C ALA A 279 -7.54 -32.11 -7.33
N ALA A 280 -8.56 -31.25 -7.32
CA ALA A 280 -9.89 -31.59 -6.81
C ALA A 280 -10.59 -32.71 -7.61
N ARG A 281 -10.21 -32.90 -8.89
CA ARG A 281 -10.74 -33.95 -9.76
C ARG A 281 -10.07 -35.30 -9.52
N ALA A 282 -8.77 -35.32 -9.19
CA ALA A 282 -7.99 -36.54 -8.94
C ALA A 282 -8.30 -37.21 -7.59
N ASN A 283 -8.73 -36.44 -6.59
CA ASN A 283 -8.97 -36.93 -5.22
C ASN A 283 -10.36 -37.56 -4.98
N LYS A 284 -11.12 -37.91 -6.03
CA LYS A 284 -12.41 -38.60 -5.86
C LYS A 284 -12.22 -40.13 -5.86
N SER A 285 -12.23 -40.73 -4.67
CA SER A 285 -12.54 -42.16 -4.50
C SER A 285 -14.07 -42.38 -4.54
N PRO A 286 -14.57 -43.57 -4.93
CA PRO A 286 -15.99 -43.81 -5.16
C PRO A 286 -16.67 -44.20 -3.84
N VAL A 287 -17.00 -43.26 -2.97
CA VAL A 287 -17.84 -43.57 -1.79
C VAL A 287 -18.91 -42.49 -1.60
N SER A 288 -20.12 -42.87 -2.03
CA SER A 288 -21.44 -42.48 -1.52
C SER A 288 -21.53 -41.22 -0.64
N GLN A 289 -21.68 -40.05 -1.27
CA GLN A 289 -22.45 -38.93 -0.72
C GLN A 289 -23.25 -38.25 -1.84
N PRO A 290 -24.48 -37.78 -1.58
CA PRO A 290 -25.33 -37.17 -2.59
C PRO A 290 -24.68 -35.88 -3.14
N PRO A 291 -24.87 -35.58 -4.43
CA PRO A 291 -24.11 -34.55 -5.10
C PRO A 291 -24.52 -33.16 -4.60
N SER A 292 -23.59 -32.45 -3.94
CA SER A 292 -23.68 -30.99 -3.91
C SER A 292 -23.54 -30.51 -5.36
N ILE A 293 -24.57 -29.86 -5.89
CA ILE A 293 -24.56 -29.21 -7.21
C ILE A 293 -23.34 -28.28 -7.26
N SER A 294 -22.30 -28.66 -7.98
CA SER A 294 -21.11 -27.84 -8.14
C SER A 294 -20.50 -28.19 -9.49
N ASN A 295 -20.57 -27.22 -10.41
CA ASN A 295 -20.20 -27.25 -11.82
C ASN A 295 -18.69 -27.50 -12.10
N ARG A 296 -17.98 -28.22 -11.22
CA ARG A 296 -16.51 -28.28 -11.13
C ARG A 296 -15.80 -28.79 -12.40
N SER A 297 -16.49 -29.52 -13.27
CA SER A 297 -15.92 -29.97 -14.56
C SER A 297 -15.86 -28.84 -15.59
N GLY A 298 -16.87 -27.96 -15.64
CA GLY A 298 -16.92 -26.83 -16.56
C GLY A 298 -15.88 -25.76 -16.21
N ASP A 299 -15.63 -25.58 -14.91
CA ASP A 299 -14.70 -24.56 -14.43
C ASP A 299 -13.25 -24.85 -14.85
N ALA A 300 -12.83 -26.13 -14.86
CA ALA A 300 -11.48 -26.51 -15.29
C ALA A 300 -11.24 -26.29 -16.79
N GLU A 301 -12.27 -26.48 -17.63
CA GLU A 301 -12.19 -26.23 -19.06
C GLU A 301 -12.19 -24.73 -19.36
N LYS A 302 -13.07 -23.97 -18.71
CA LYS A 302 -13.06 -22.50 -18.76
C LYS A 302 -11.71 -21.93 -18.35
N LEU A 303 -11.13 -22.39 -17.23
CA LEU A 303 -9.82 -21.95 -16.77
C LEU A 303 -8.69 -22.29 -17.75
N ARG A 304 -8.79 -23.43 -18.46
CA ARG A 304 -7.84 -23.80 -19.50
C ARG A 304 -7.93 -22.85 -20.69
N GLU A 305 -9.14 -22.53 -21.14
CA GLU A 305 -9.35 -21.58 -22.24
C GLU A 305 -8.93 -20.15 -21.85
N LEU A 306 -9.29 -19.68 -20.65
CA LEU A 306 -8.82 -18.39 -20.12
C LEU A 306 -7.30 -18.31 -20.09
N TYR A 307 -6.63 -19.37 -19.62
CA TYR A 307 -5.17 -19.43 -19.60
C TYR A 307 -4.59 -19.36 -21.02
N LYS A 308 -5.15 -20.10 -21.98
CA LYS A 308 -4.72 -20.05 -23.40
C LYS A 308 -4.89 -18.66 -24.01
N ILE A 309 -6.01 -17.99 -23.73
CA ILE A 309 -6.26 -16.61 -24.19
C ILE A 309 -5.17 -15.70 -23.60
N SER A 310 -4.95 -15.75 -22.29
CA SER A 310 -3.98 -14.90 -21.58
C SER A 310 -2.53 -15.02 -22.08
N LEU A 311 -2.14 -16.17 -22.65
CA LEU A 311 -0.79 -16.37 -23.23
C LEU A 311 -0.61 -15.70 -24.60
N LYS A 312 -1.71 -15.43 -25.31
CA LYS A 312 -1.70 -14.80 -26.64
C LYS A 312 -2.14 -13.34 -26.59
N SER A 313 -2.70 -12.91 -25.47
CA SER A 313 -3.25 -11.56 -25.34
C SER A 313 -2.16 -10.50 -25.40
N THR A 314 -2.45 -9.45 -26.17
CA THR A 314 -1.61 -8.25 -26.27
C THR A 314 -2.41 -6.98 -26.05
N LYS A 315 -3.74 -7.08 -25.91
CA LYS A 315 -4.66 -5.96 -25.71
C LYS A 315 -5.57 -6.21 -24.52
N LEU A 316 -5.85 -5.16 -23.74
CA LEU A 316 -6.76 -5.25 -22.59
C LEU A 316 -8.22 -5.47 -23.00
N SER A 317 -8.62 -5.11 -24.22
CA SER A 317 -9.98 -5.38 -24.74
C SER A 317 -10.31 -6.88 -24.82
N GLN A 318 -9.30 -7.75 -24.90
CA GLN A 318 -9.48 -9.21 -24.85
C GLN A 318 -9.96 -9.70 -23.47
N LEU A 319 -9.91 -8.85 -22.44
CA LEU A 319 -10.44 -9.17 -21.11
C LEU A 319 -11.97 -9.19 -21.09
N ASP A 320 -12.67 -8.53 -22.01
CA ASP A 320 -14.14 -8.63 -22.10
C ASP A 320 -14.58 -10.04 -22.52
N ASP A 321 -13.86 -10.65 -23.47
CA ASP A 321 -14.09 -12.05 -23.87
C ASP A 321 -13.80 -13.00 -22.70
N MET A 322 -12.69 -12.77 -22.00
CA MET A 322 -12.32 -13.55 -20.81
C MET A 322 -13.36 -13.41 -19.69
N HIS A 323 -13.86 -12.20 -19.44
CA HIS A 323 -14.90 -11.95 -18.46
C HIS A 323 -16.21 -12.64 -18.82
N SER A 324 -16.61 -12.57 -20.10
CA SER A 324 -17.82 -13.24 -20.60
C SER A 324 -17.72 -14.76 -20.45
N LEU A 325 -16.57 -15.35 -20.80
CA LEU A 325 -16.32 -16.79 -20.61
C LEU A 325 -16.34 -17.22 -19.13
N TRP A 326 -15.82 -16.37 -18.24
CA TRP A 326 -15.79 -16.67 -16.81
C TRP A 326 -17.20 -16.59 -16.16
N THR A 327 -18.04 -15.67 -16.63
CA THR A 327 -19.36 -15.40 -16.04
C THR A 327 -20.52 -16.15 -16.69
N SER A 328 -20.37 -16.64 -17.93
CA SER A 328 -21.29 -17.60 -18.57
C SER A 328 -21.36 -18.92 -17.81
#